data_AF-A0A812ME59-F1
#
_entry.id   AF-A0A812ME59-F1
#
_cell.length_a   1.000
_cell.length_b   1.000
_cell.length_c   1.000
_cell.angle_alpha   90.00
_cell.angle_beta   90.00
_cell.angle_gamma   90.00
#
_symmetry.space_group_name_H-M   'P 1'
#
loop_
_entity.id
_entity.type
_entity.pdbx_description
1 polymer ?
#
loop_
_entity_poly.entity_id
_entity_poly.type
_entity_poly.pdbx_seq_one_letter_code
_entity_poly.pdbx_strand_id
1 'polypeptide(L)'
;MATRNDLIALAHRHLSDVELRPFLLYAEALDTAITGQVIVDLPRPIGALDDTAPPAEQLAWHTLSEERGSVWAAARSVVQLLRWDTDPRAFANGRSFTLGLFAKGGLRGLTRSTQYHANVCRLLNHMVSDVLPLHEWTSLTLTLDDMCEPYVDRGNREGRSLLVGLSNHDQGGIWIASQDGGGFAEVGDTIYAGDVFQTSAKAVTFDAKRCLHSTCNWTGGNRIVMIAYCVAHFAALPANLRSLGKRLRALGFATWPQLAAEATERLGSNLSLARLGTRAFVCAAHRDAFSGIPRTIGTAVLDVDKERATPVAALDCREPSA
;
A
#
# COMPACT_ATOMS: atom_id res chain seq x y z
N MET A 1 16.93 -0.17 1.25
CA MET A 1 16.35 0.26 -0.04
C MET A 1 17.26 1.31 -0.62
N ALA A 2 17.81 1.12 -1.81
CA ALA A 2 18.73 2.11 -2.36
C ALA A 2 17.97 3.29 -2.97
N THR A 3 18.07 4.47 -2.36
CA THR A 3 17.73 5.76 -2.98
C THR A 3 18.66 6.04 -4.16
N ARG A 4 18.38 7.08 -4.97
CA ARG A 4 19.32 7.53 -6.02
C ARG A 4 20.73 7.72 -5.46
N ASN A 5 20.83 8.36 -4.29
CA ASN A 5 22.11 8.62 -3.66
C ASN A 5 22.78 7.33 -3.18
N ASP A 6 22.01 6.36 -2.70
CA ASP A 6 22.56 5.05 -2.34
C ASP A 6 23.04 4.26 -3.57
N LEU A 7 22.31 4.33 -4.68
CA LEU A 7 22.69 3.70 -5.95
C LEU A 7 23.96 4.33 -6.51
N ILE A 8 24.08 5.66 -6.46
CA ILE A 8 25.29 6.38 -6.85
C ILE A 8 26.45 6.00 -5.91
N ALA A 9 26.23 5.97 -4.60
CA ALA A 9 27.25 5.57 -3.62
C ALA A 9 27.66 4.09 -3.76
N LEU A 10 26.74 3.20 -4.16
CA LEU A 10 27.05 1.81 -4.49
C LEU A 10 27.83 1.71 -5.80
N ALA A 11 27.42 2.45 -6.83
CA ALA A 11 28.12 2.50 -8.11
C ALA A 11 29.57 2.94 -7.93
N HIS A 12 29.82 3.99 -7.13
CA HIS A 12 31.17 4.43 -6.78
C HIS A 12 32.01 3.35 -6.06
N ARG A 13 31.37 2.41 -5.35
CA ARG A 13 32.06 1.34 -4.62
C ARG A 13 32.34 0.10 -5.47
N HIS A 14 31.58 -0.11 -6.53
CA HIS A 14 31.53 -1.40 -7.24
C HIS A 14 31.80 -1.33 -8.74
N LEU A 15 31.70 -0.16 -9.37
CA LEU A 15 31.95 0.02 -10.80
C LEU A 15 33.37 0.57 -11.02
N SER A 16 33.99 0.14 -12.12
CA SER A 16 35.22 0.78 -12.61
C SER A 16 34.94 2.18 -13.16
N ASP A 17 35.96 3.03 -13.29
CA ASP A 17 35.79 4.39 -13.85
C ASP A 17 35.15 4.39 -15.25
N VAL A 18 35.42 3.35 -16.05
CA VAL A 18 34.89 3.19 -17.41
C VAL A 18 33.38 2.87 -17.40
N GLU A 19 32.89 2.16 -16.39
CA GLU A 19 31.49 1.78 -16.22
C GLU A 19 30.70 2.83 -15.42
N LEU A 20 31.35 3.46 -14.46
CA LEU A 20 30.77 4.48 -13.59
C LEU A 20 30.32 5.71 -14.38
N ARG A 21 31.13 6.17 -15.35
CA ARG A 21 30.79 7.36 -16.13
C ARG A 21 29.50 7.18 -16.96
N PRO A 22 29.32 6.11 -17.76
CA PRO A 22 28.03 5.81 -18.40
C PRO A 22 26.88 5.68 -17.42
N PHE A 23 27.08 5.04 -16.27
CA PHE A 23 26.05 4.90 -15.24
C PHE A 23 25.59 6.26 -14.70
N LEU A 24 26.52 7.16 -14.36
CA LEU A 24 26.18 8.49 -13.85
C LEU A 24 25.45 9.34 -14.89
N LEU A 25 25.89 9.29 -16.15
CA LEU A 25 25.21 9.98 -17.27
C LEU A 25 23.79 9.44 -17.47
N TYR A 26 23.62 8.13 -17.41
CA TYR A 26 22.29 7.51 -17.47
C TYR A 26 21.42 7.94 -16.30
N ALA A 27 21.95 7.95 -15.08
CA ALA A 27 21.21 8.36 -13.89
C ALA A 27 20.76 9.82 -13.95
N GLU A 28 21.57 10.71 -14.52
CA GLU A 28 21.25 12.14 -14.72
C GLU A 28 20.22 12.34 -15.85
N ALA A 29 20.38 11.64 -16.97
CA ALA A 29 19.40 11.66 -18.06
C ALA A 29 18.03 11.13 -17.61
N LEU A 30 18.03 10.05 -16.81
CA LEU A 30 16.83 9.48 -16.23
C LEU A 30 16.16 10.46 -15.25
N ASP A 31 16.95 11.13 -14.41
CA ASP A 31 16.44 12.12 -13.46
C ASP A 31 15.71 13.25 -14.20
N THR A 32 16.37 13.82 -15.22
CA THR A 32 15.82 14.89 -16.07
C THR A 32 14.53 14.45 -16.80
N ALA A 33 14.47 13.21 -17.26
CA ALA A 33 13.30 12.67 -17.93
C ALA A 33 12.11 12.44 -16.97
N ILE A 34 12.37 12.19 -15.69
CA ILE A 34 11.36 11.86 -14.68
C ILE A 34 10.89 13.09 -13.88
N THR A 35 11.73 14.13 -13.72
CA THR A 35 11.45 15.26 -12.80
C THR A 35 10.18 16.04 -13.14
N GLY A 36 9.68 15.97 -14.38
CA GLY A 36 8.46 16.65 -14.81
C GLY A 36 7.14 16.04 -14.31
N GLN A 37 7.13 14.80 -13.80
CA GLN A 37 5.89 14.04 -13.54
C GLN A 37 5.72 13.48 -12.12
N VAL A 38 6.67 13.72 -11.20
CA VAL A 38 6.72 13.01 -9.90
C VAL A 38 6.62 13.92 -8.66
N ILE A 39 6.66 15.24 -8.84
CA ILE A 39 6.49 16.20 -7.73
C ILE A 39 4.99 16.47 -7.56
N VAL A 40 4.47 16.13 -6.38
CA VAL A 40 3.08 16.38 -5.98
C VAL A 40 3.03 17.34 -4.80
N ASP A 41 1.87 17.96 -4.59
CA ASP A 41 1.61 18.75 -3.39
C ASP A 41 1.39 17.82 -2.20
N LEU A 42 2.23 17.95 -1.19
CA LEU A 42 2.19 17.16 0.03
C LEU A 42 1.27 17.84 1.07
N PRO A 43 0.56 17.06 1.90
CA PRO A 43 -0.24 17.63 2.96
C PRO A 43 0.66 18.25 4.04
N ARG A 44 0.23 19.35 4.65
CA ARG A 44 0.97 19.97 5.77
C ARG A 44 1.18 19.00 6.94
N PRO A 45 2.27 19.11 7.70
CA PRO A 45 2.44 18.32 8.92
C PRO A 45 1.43 18.69 10.00
N ILE A 46 1.23 17.79 10.97
CA ILE A 46 0.48 18.04 12.21
C ILE A 46 1.45 18.34 13.34
N GLY A 47 1.12 19.40 14.08
CA GLY A 47 1.85 19.79 15.29
C GLY A 47 3.20 20.42 14.99
N ALA A 48 3.87 20.85 16.07
CA ALA A 48 5.27 21.26 16.00
C ALA A 48 6.16 20.01 15.94
N LEU A 49 7.36 20.18 15.39
CA LEU A 49 8.40 19.16 15.47
C LEU A 49 8.75 18.91 16.95
N ASP A 50 8.76 17.64 17.34
CA ASP A 50 9.18 17.18 18.67
C ASP A 50 10.50 16.41 18.50
N ASP A 51 11.57 16.94 19.05
CA ASP A 51 12.92 16.35 18.96
C ASP A 51 13.00 14.97 19.65
N THR A 52 12.02 14.63 20.50
CA THR A 52 11.91 13.32 21.14
C THR A 52 11.08 12.32 20.33
N ALA A 53 10.44 12.75 19.23
CA ALA A 53 9.66 11.89 18.37
C ALA A 53 10.53 10.81 17.69
N PRO A 54 9.96 9.66 17.30
CA PRO A 54 10.71 8.64 16.56
C PRO A 54 11.33 9.18 15.25
N PRO A 55 12.49 8.67 14.80
CA PRO A 55 13.17 9.18 13.60
C PRO A 55 12.30 9.20 12.34
N ALA A 56 11.47 8.16 12.14
CA ALA A 56 10.52 8.12 11.03
C ALA A 56 9.48 9.26 11.08
N GLU A 57 9.02 9.62 12.29
CA GLU A 57 8.07 10.72 12.48
C GLU A 57 8.72 12.08 12.24
N GLN A 58 9.95 12.28 12.72
CA GLN A 58 10.72 13.50 12.45
C GLN A 58 10.95 13.69 10.94
N LEU A 59 11.41 12.63 10.24
CA LEU A 59 11.63 12.68 8.80
C LEU A 59 10.32 12.94 8.02
N ALA A 60 9.22 12.31 8.44
CA ALA A 60 7.91 12.56 7.84
C ALA A 60 7.50 14.03 8.05
N TRP A 61 7.66 14.58 9.25
CA TRP A 61 7.37 15.98 9.53
C TRP A 61 8.17 16.91 8.61
N HIS A 62 9.49 16.74 8.52
CA HIS A 62 10.33 17.56 7.64
C HIS A 62 9.91 17.47 6.18
N THR A 63 9.63 16.26 5.69
CA THR A 63 9.22 16.05 4.30
C THR A 63 7.88 16.74 3.99
N LEU A 64 6.92 16.67 4.91
CA LEU A 64 5.63 17.34 4.76
C LEU A 64 5.75 18.88 4.87
N SER A 65 6.72 19.39 5.64
CA SER A 65 7.00 20.83 5.76
C SER A 65 7.51 21.47 4.48
N GLU A 66 8.09 20.69 3.57
CA GLU A 66 8.47 21.17 2.23
C GLU A 66 7.24 21.44 1.34
N GLU A 67 6.04 20.97 1.73
CA GLU A 67 4.75 21.08 1.04
C GLU A 67 4.71 20.50 -0.40
N ARG A 68 5.85 20.18 -1.02
CA ARG A 68 5.96 19.62 -2.35
C ARG A 68 7.11 18.63 -2.40
N GLY A 69 6.92 17.51 -3.10
CA GLY A 69 7.98 16.53 -3.26
C GLY A 69 7.53 15.25 -3.94
N SER A 70 8.43 14.27 -4.01
CA SER A 70 8.10 12.92 -4.46
C SER A 70 7.52 12.11 -3.31
N VAL A 71 6.22 11.82 -3.35
CA VAL A 71 5.54 10.98 -2.34
C VAL A 71 6.17 9.59 -2.23
N TRP A 72 6.59 9.01 -3.35
CA TRP A 72 7.26 7.72 -3.41
C TRP A 72 8.62 7.73 -2.70
N ALA A 73 9.47 8.72 -3.00
CA ALA A 73 10.77 8.84 -2.34
C ALA A 73 10.61 9.11 -0.84
N ALA A 74 9.70 10.01 -0.48
CA ALA A 74 9.38 10.34 0.90
C ALA A 74 8.92 9.11 1.70
N ALA A 75 7.92 8.38 1.20
CA ALA A 75 7.39 7.19 1.86
C ALA A 75 8.48 6.13 2.04
N ARG A 76 9.30 5.87 1.01
CA ARG A 76 10.40 4.90 1.07
C ARG A 76 11.46 5.28 2.10
N SER A 77 11.80 6.56 2.23
CA SER A 77 12.77 7.02 3.22
C SER A 77 12.24 6.93 4.65
N VAL A 78 10.97 7.32 4.87
CA VAL A 78 10.32 7.23 6.19
C VAL A 78 10.17 5.77 6.64
N VAL A 79 9.75 4.88 5.74
CA VAL A 79 9.51 3.47 6.06
C VAL A 79 10.80 2.73 6.47
N GLN A 80 11.95 3.15 5.95
CA GLN A 80 13.25 2.60 6.37
C GLN A 80 13.61 2.92 7.82
N LEU A 81 13.05 3.99 8.39
CA LEU A 81 13.32 4.42 9.77
C LEU A 81 12.28 3.89 10.78
N LEU A 82 11.30 3.10 10.34
CA LEU A 82 10.31 2.52 11.23
C LEU A 82 10.95 1.49 12.16
N ARG A 83 10.44 1.43 13.39
CA ARG A 83 10.75 0.36 14.33
C ARG A 83 9.84 -0.82 14.03
N TRP A 84 10.41 -1.81 13.36
CA TRP A 84 9.71 -3.00 12.92
C TRP A 84 9.55 -4.00 14.06
N ASP A 85 8.35 -4.54 14.22
CA ASP A 85 8.06 -5.65 15.14
C ASP A 85 8.02 -6.97 14.36
N THR A 86 8.33 -8.09 15.01
CA THR A 86 8.10 -9.41 14.43
C THR A 86 6.61 -9.59 14.15
N ASP A 87 6.26 -10.14 12.99
CA ASP A 87 4.86 -10.43 12.69
C ASP A 87 4.32 -11.50 13.67
N PRO A 88 3.25 -11.22 14.43
CA PRO A 88 2.75 -12.15 15.45
C PRO A 88 1.87 -13.25 14.87
N ARG A 89 1.56 -13.23 13.56
CA ARG A 89 0.68 -14.23 12.92
C ARG A 89 1.45 -15.53 12.72
N ALA A 90 0.88 -16.66 13.14
CA ALA A 90 1.56 -17.96 13.08
C ALA A 90 1.94 -18.42 11.66
N PHE A 91 1.19 -17.95 10.65
CA PHE A 91 1.42 -18.24 9.23
C PHE A 91 2.35 -17.22 8.55
N ALA A 92 2.89 -16.26 9.32
CA ALA A 92 3.75 -15.20 8.81
C ALA A 92 5.16 -15.33 9.41
N ASN A 93 6.18 -15.04 8.59
CA ASN A 93 7.57 -15.01 8.99
C ASN A 93 8.23 -13.77 8.41
N GLY A 94 8.40 -12.76 9.26
CA GLY A 94 9.06 -11.52 8.95
C GLY A 94 8.66 -10.45 9.93
N ARG A 95 8.57 -9.21 9.44
CA ARG A 95 8.31 -8.05 10.29
C ARG A 95 7.14 -7.24 9.78
N SER A 96 6.39 -6.64 10.71
CA SER A 96 5.25 -5.80 10.39
C SER A 96 5.24 -4.51 11.21
N PHE A 97 4.49 -3.53 10.71
CA PHE A 97 4.20 -2.28 11.39
C PHE A 97 2.81 -1.81 10.98
N THR A 98 1.90 -1.59 11.94
CA THR A 98 0.49 -1.28 11.64
C THR A 98 0.07 0.09 12.17
N LEU A 99 -0.58 0.87 11.31
CA LEU A 99 -1.18 2.17 11.56
C LEU A 99 -2.70 2.13 11.33
N GLY A 100 -3.40 3.10 11.91
CA GLY A 100 -4.85 3.23 11.86
C GLY A 100 -5.55 2.40 12.93
N LEU A 101 -6.68 1.80 12.55
CA LEU A 101 -7.52 1.05 13.46
C LEU A 101 -7.07 -0.39 13.63
N PHE A 102 -7.44 -0.96 14.78
CA PHE A 102 -7.45 -2.40 15.00
C PHE A 102 -8.79 -2.88 15.56
N ALA A 103 -9.12 -4.13 15.28
CA ALA A 103 -10.17 -4.87 15.95
C ALA A 103 -9.67 -6.30 16.24
N LYS A 104 -9.46 -6.64 17.52
CA LYS A 104 -9.00 -7.97 17.94
C LYS A 104 -9.66 -8.37 19.25
N GLY A 105 -10.25 -9.56 19.31
CA GLY A 105 -10.86 -10.10 20.54
C GLY A 105 -11.93 -9.19 21.16
N GLY A 106 -12.74 -8.52 20.32
CA GLY A 106 -13.76 -7.56 20.79
C GLY A 106 -13.22 -6.16 21.14
N LEU A 107 -11.90 -5.99 21.31
CA LEU A 107 -11.28 -4.68 21.50
C LEU A 107 -11.19 -3.93 20.18
N ARG A 108 -11.50 -2.63 20.21
CA ARG A 108 -11.45 -1.73 19.05
C ARG A 108 -10.77 -0.42 19.43
N GLY A 109 -9.86 0.07 18.61
CA GLY A 109 -9.15 1.31 18.88
C GLY A 109 -8.15 1.68 17.80
N LEU A 110 -7.29 2.65 18.12
CA LEU A 110 -6.13 3.01 17.29
C LEU A 110 -4.92 2.19 17.73
N THR A 111 -4.11 1.74 16.78
CA THR A 111 -2.84 1.11 17.13
C THR A 111 -1.97 2.08 17.92
N ARG A 112 -1.11 1.54 18.80
CA ARG A 112 -0.15 2.35 19.55
C ARG A 112 0.71 3.18 18.59
N SER A 113 1.19 2.58 17.52
CA SER A 113 2.00 3.25 16.49
C SER A 113 1.32 4.48 15.90
N THR A 114 0.01 4.42 15.66
CA THR A 114 -0.78 5.57 15.16
C THR A 114 -0.71 6.79 16.07
N GLN A 115 -0.49 6.59 17.37
CA GLN A 115 -0.42 7.69 18.33
C GLN A 115 0.92 8.43 18.29
N TYR A 116 2.01 7.73 17.93
CA TYR A 116 3.36 8.28 17.89
C TYR A 116 3.82 8.69 16.49
N HIS A 117 3.05 8.35 15.46
CA HIS A 117 3.44 8.47 14.07
C HIS A 117 2.39 9.21 13.24
N ALA A 118 1.99 10.40 13.70
CA ALA A 118 0.91 11.17 13.08
C ALA A 118 1.28 11.65 11.66
N ASN A 119 2.50 12.15 11.47
CA ASN A 119 3.01 12.62 10.19
C ASN A 119 3.38 11.47 9.25
N VAL A 120 3.87 10.34 9.78
CA VAL A 120 3.99 9.11 8.97
C VAL A 120 2.62 8.69 8.43
N CYS A 121 1.57 8.69 9.27
CA CYS A 121 0.21 8.38 8.79
C CYS A 121 -0.20 9.31 7.65
N ARG A 122 0.01 10.63 7.80
CA ARG A 122 -0.37 11.61 6.77
C ARG A 122 0.34 11.36 5.44
N LEU A 123 1.65 11.14 5.50
CA LEU A 123 2.45 10.89 4.31
C LEU A 123 2.02 9.59 3.61
N LEU A 124 1.87 8.49 4.35
CA LEU A 124 1.51 7.20 3.77
C LEU A 124 0.07 7.15 3.27
N ASN A 125 -0.87 7.81 3.97
CA ASN A 125 -2.25 7.95 3.49
C ASN A 125 -2.34 8.82 2.24
N HIS A 126 -1.51 9.86 2.13
CA HIS A 126 -1.41 10.65 0.92
C HIS A 126 -0.90 9.81 -0.25
N MET A 127 0.10 8.95 -0.01
CA MET A 127 0.56 7.98 -1.01
C MET A 127 -0.57 7.04 -1.48
N VAL A 128 -1.39 6.52 -0.56
CA VAL A 128 -2.54 5.68 -0.94
C VAL A 128 -3.52 6.46 -1.82
N SER A 129 -3.79 7.72 -1.48
CA SER A 129 -4.67 8.59 -2.25
C SER A 129 -4.11 8.93 -3.64
N ASP A 130 -2.79 9.09 -3.75
CA ASP A 130 -2.09 9.32 -5.03
C ASP A 130 -2.14 8.06 -5.93
N VAL A 131 -2.01 6.87 -5.35
CA VAL A 131 -2.07 5.60 -6.06
C VAL A 131 -3.50 5.23 -6.47
N LEU A 132 -4.48 5.39 -5.57
CA LEU A 132 -5.88 5.04 -5.81
C LEU A 132 -6.82 6.04 -5.10
N PRO A 133 -7.18 7.17 -5.75
CA PRO A 133 -7.90 8.29 -5.10
C PRO A 133 -9.24 7.98 -4.45
N LEU A 134 -9.93 6.93 -4.92
CA LEU A 134 -11.25 6.53 -4.40
C LEU A 134 -11.17 5.29 -3.50
N HIS A 135 -9.97 4.88 -3.09
CA HIS A 135 -9.82 3.75 -2.17
C HIS A 135 -10.41 4.08 -0.80
N GLU A 136 -10.90 3.07 -0.10
CA GLU A 136 -11.34 3.21 1.28
C GLU A 136 -10.48 2.38 2.21
N TRP A 137 -9.96 3.02 3.24
CA TRP A 137 -9.15 2.33 4.22
C TRP A 137 -9.20 3.01 5.58
N THR A 138 -9.14 2.18 6.61
CA THR A 138 -9.07 2.62 8.01
C THR A 138 -7.73 2.31 8.64
N SER A 139 -6.92 1.49 7.97
CA SER A 139 -5.72 0.89 8.50
C SER A 139 -4.70 0.69 7.39
N LEU A 140 -3.43 0.81 7.77
CA LEU A 140 -2.27 0.47 6.94
C LEU A 140 -1.45 -0.58 7.69
N THR A 141 -1.09 -1.66 7.02
CA THR A 141 -0.07 -2.59 7.53
C THR A 141 1.09 -2.58 6.56
N LEU A 142 2.26 -2.20 7.06
CA LEU A 142 3.51 -2.36 6.34
C LEU A 142 4.14 -3.69 6.73
N THR A 143 4.76 -4.37 5.78
CA THR A 143 5.53 -5.57 6.05
C THR A 143 6.91 -5.48 5.43
N LEU A 144 7.90 -6.06 6.12
CA LEU A 144 9.30 -6.12 5.73
C LEU A 144 9.76 -7.57 5.79
N ASP A 145 10.12 -8.11 4.62
CA ASP A 145 10.59 -9.48 4.44
C ASP A 145 9.63 -10.50 5.06
N ASP A 146 8.33 -10.23 4.93
CA ASP A 146 7.27 -11.01 5.55
C ASP A 146 6.71 -12.06 4.58
N MET A 147 7.13 -13.30 4.79
CA MET A 147 6.61 -14.47 4.12
C MET A 147 5.32 -14.91 4.79
N CYS A 148 4.20 -14.86 4.08
CA CYS A 148 2.92 -15.37 4.56
C CYS A 148 2.51 -16.62 3.77
N GLU A 149 2.23 -17.71 4.46
CA GLU A 149 1.54 -18.87 3.90
C GLU A 149 0.12 -18.49 3.44
N PRO A 150 -0.56 -19.29 2.60
CA PRO A 150 -1.88 -18.92 2.09
C PRO A 150 -2.94 -18.75 3.19
N TYR A 151 -3.60 -17.59 3.17
CA TYR A 151 -4.60 -17.21 4.17
C TYR A 151 -5.66 -16.25 3.60
N VAL A 152 -6.67 -15.96 4.43
CA VAL A 152 -7.68 -14.92 4.17
C VAL A 152 -7.77 -13.96 5.34
N ASP A 153 -7.96 -12.68 5.06
CA ASP A 153 -8.08 -11.63 6.07
C ASP A 153 -9.50 -11.56 6.62
N ARG A 154 -9.89 -12.55 7.44
CA ARG A 154 -11.25 -12.63 7.99
C ARG A 154 -11.65 -11.37 8.77
N GLY A 155 -10.67 -10.71 9.40
CA GLY A 155 -10.84 -9.49 10.18
C GLY A 155 -11.10 -8.22 9.36
N ASN A 156 -10.96 -8.26 8.04
CA ASN A 156 -11.24 -7.12 7.18
C ASN A 156 -12.74 -6.95 6.94
N ARG A 157 -13.17 -5.71 6.69
CA ARG A 157 -14.49 -5.41 6.13
C ARG A 157 -14.57 -5.97 4.72
N GLU A 158 -15.78 -6.25 4.24
CA GLU A 158 -15.98 -6.47 2.81
C GLU A 158 -15.49 -5.26 1.99
N GLY A 159 -14.89 -5.55 0.85
CA GLY A 159 -14.22 -4.57 -0.01
C GLY A 159 -12.83 -5.02 -0.42
N ARG A 160 -12.18 -4.21 -1.27
CA ARG A 160 -10.81 -4.47 -1.74
C ARG A 160 -9.79 -3.96 -0.72
N SER A 161 -8.70 -4.68 -0.59
CA SER A 161 -7.44 -4.18 -0.03
C SER A 161 -6.56 -3.66 -1.17
N LEU A 162 -5.74 -2.65 -0.90
CA LEU A 162 -4.72 -2.15 -1.82
C LEU A 162 -3.34 -2.49 -1.25
N LEU A 163 -2.57 -3.28 -1.97
CA LEU A 163 -1.16 -3.51 -1.70
C LEU A 163 -0.32 -2.59 -2.58
N VAL A 164 0.65 -1.89 -1.99
CA VAL A 164 1.61 -1.01 -2.67
C VAL A 164 3.02 -1.48 -2.34
N GLY A 165 3.78 -1.86 -3.37
CA GLY A 165 5.17 -2.22 -3.24
C GLY A 165 6.06 -1.01 -3.05
N LEU A 166 6.70 -0.94 -1.89
CA LEU A 166 7.57 0.16 -1.54
C LEU A 166 9.02 -0.11 -1.94
N SER A 167 9.45 -1.36 -2.08
CA SER A 167 10.82 -1.69 -2.50
C SER A 167 10.93 -2.26 -3.91
N ASN A 168 12.18 -2.37 -4.38
CA ASN A 168 12.54 -3.14 -5.56
C ASN A 168 13.12 -4.48 -5.11
N HIS A 169 12.63 -5.55 -5.70
CA HIS A 169 13.10 -6.92 -5.53
C HIS A 169 12.78 -7.71 -6.80
N ASP A 170 13.41 -8.87 -6.96
CA ASP A 170 13.10 -9.83 -8.01
C ASP A 170 12.08 -10.85 -7.48
N GLN A 171 11.15 -11.27 -8.34
CA GLN A 171 10.02 -12.12 -7.94
C GLN A 171 9.22 -11.48 -6.79
N GLY A 172 8.86 -12.23 -5.76
CA GLY A 172 8.22 -11.69 -4.56
C GLY A 172 6.79 -11.21 -4.76
N GLY A 173 6.12 -11.73 -5.79
CA GLY A 173 4.72 -11.39 -6.06
C GLY A 173 3.77 -11.76 -4.91
N ILE A 174 2.53 -11.35 -5.06
CA ILE A 174 1.41 -11.87 -4.28
C ILE A 174 0.69 -12.91 -5.13
N TRP A 175 0.58 -14.14 -4.64
CA TRP A 175 -0.27 -15.14 -5.26
C TRP A 175 -1.69 -14.96 -4.74
N ILE A 176 -2.68 -14.98 -5.63
CA ILE A 176 -4.10 -14.82 -5.30
C ILE A 176 -4.86 -15.94 -6.00
N ALA A 177 -5.64 -16.69 -5.23
CA ALA A 177 -6.44 -17.80 -5.73
C ALA A 177 -7.40 -17.35 -6.85
N SER A 178 -7.42 -18.10 -7.93
CA SER A 178 -8.15 -17.83 -9.16
C SER A 178 -8.34 -19.15 -9.89
N GLN A 179 -9.57 -19.46 -10.30
CA GLN A 179 -9.90 -20.77 -10.91
C GLN A 179 -9.13 -21.03 -12.21
N ASP A 180 -8.78 -19.97 -12.94
CA ASP A 180 -8.08 -20.03 -14.22
C ASP A 180 -6.56 -19.76 -14.08
N GLY A 181 -6.07 -19.62 -12.85
CA GLY A 181 -4.71 -19.17 -12.58
C GLY A 181 -3.65 -20.22 -12.89
N GLY A 182 -2.52 -19.79 -13.46
CA GLY A 182 -1.42 -20.69 -13.84
C GLY A 182 -0.44 -21.02 -12.71
N GLY A 183 -0.52 -20.33 -11.57
CA GLY A 183 0.29 -20.56 -10.39
C GLY A 183 -0.44 -21.39 -9.34
N PHE A 184 0.29 -22.15 -8.52
CA PHE A 184 -0.30 -23.04 -7.54
C PHE A 184 0.23 -22.76 -6.13
N ALA A 185 -0.65 -22.90 -5.13
CA ALA A 185 -0.28 -22.84 -3.73
C ALA A 185 -0.92 -24.00 -2.95
N GLU A 186 -0.17 -24.56 -2.01
CA GLU A 186 -0.61 -25.66 -1.15
C GLU A 186 -1.22 -25.12 0.14
N VAL A 187 -2.37 -25.67 0.54
CA VAL A 187 -3.02 -25.43 1.84
C VAL A 187 -3.44 -26.77 2.42
N GLY A 188 -2.69 -27.25 3.40
CA GLY A 188 -2.79 -28.64 3.85
C GLY A 188 -2.54 -29.59 2.67
N ASP A 189 -3.45 -30.53 2.45
CA ASP A 189 -3.35 -31.51 1.36
C ASP A 189 -3.99 -31.04 0.04
N THR A 190 -4.41 -29.78 -0.06
CA THR A 190 -5.11 -29.24 -1.24
C THR A 190 -4.25 -28.24 -1.99
N ILE A 191 -4.20 -28.40 -3.31
CA ILE A 191 -3.53 -27.47 -4.22
C ILE A 191 -4.59 -26.53 -4.82
N TYR A 192 -4.38 -25.23 -4.67
CA TYR A 192 -5.23 -24.19 -5.23
C TYR A 192 -4.54 -23.53 -6.43
N ALA A 193 -5.29 -23.32 -7.50
CA ALA A 193 -4.86 -22.50 -8.64
C ALA A 193 -5.01 -21.00 -8.32
N GLY A 194 -4.15 -20.18 -8.91
CA GLY A 194 -4.13 -18.74 -8.71
C GLY A 194 -3.15 -17.99 -9.60
N ASP A 195 -3.21 -16.68 -9.55
CA ASP A 195 -2.39 -15.78 -10.36
C ASP A 195 -1.34 -15.09 -9.48
N VAL A 196 -0.13 -14.90 -10.02
CA VAL A 196 0.97 -14.21 -9.32
C VAL A 196 1.08 -12.78 -9.84
N PHE A 197 0.85 -11.81 -8.96
CA PHE A 197 0.95 -10.39 -9.27
C PHE A 197 2.26 -9.82 -8.74
N GLN A 198 3.04 -9.20 -9.63
CA GLN A 198 4.31 -8.56 -9.27
C GLN A 198 4.08 -7.38 -8.32
N THR A 199 4.81 -7.34 -7.21
CA THR A 199 4.70 -6.26 -6.22
C THR A 199 5.85 -5.28 -6.25
N SER A 200 6.99 -5.60 -6.87
CA SER A 200 8.16 -4.71 -6.94
C SER A 200 7.79 -3.37 -7.59
N ALA A 201 7.79 -2.28 -6.80
CA ALA A 201 7.34 -0.94 -7.18
C ALA A 201 5.97 -0.87 -7.90
N LYS A 202 5.03 -1.77 -7.55
CA LYS A 202 3.70 -1.88 -8.17
C LYS A 202 2.58 -1.89 -7.13
N ALA A 203 1.37 -1.57 -7.58
CA ALA A 203 0.17 -1.63 -6.76
C ALA A 203 -0.76 -2.75 -7.24
N VAL A 204 -1.39 -3.45 -6.31
CA VAL A 204 -2.33 -4.56 -6.58
C VAL A 204 -3.55 -4.40 -5.69
N THR A 205 -4.75 -4.45 -6.28
CA THR A 205 -6.00 -4.46 -5.54
C THR A 205 -6.66 -5.83 -5.58
N PHE A 206 -7.16 -6.31 -4.45
CA PHE A 206 -7.82 -7.61 -4.38
C PHE A 206 -8.74 -7.73 -3.15
N ASP A 207 -9.69 -8.66 -3.18
CA ASP A 207 -10.56 -8.95 -2.04
C ASP A 207 -9.84 -9.88 -1.05
N ALA A 208 -9.03 -9.30 -0.17
CA ALA A 208 -8.24 -10.07 0.81
C ALA A 208 -9.10 -10.86 1.81
N LYS A 209 -10.36 -10.47 2.00
CA LYS A 209 -11.29 -11.15 2.91
C LYS A 209 -11.82 -12.45 2.31
N ARG A 210 -12.06 -12.47 1.00
CA ARG A 210 -12.69 -13.61 0.30
C ARG A 210 -11.70 -14.45 -0.52
N CYS A 211 -10.62 -13.85 -1.00
CA CYS A 211 -9.63 -14.53 -1.82
C CYS A 211 -8.46 -15.03 -0.97
N LEU A 212 -8.20 -16.33 -1.04
CA LEU A 212 -6.99 -16.94 -0.50
C LEU A 212 -5.77 -16.33 -1.21
N HIS A 213 -4.78 -15.91 -0.44
CA HIS A 213 -3.58 -15.27 -0.99
C HIS A 213 -2.35 -15.54 -0.12
N SER A 214 -1.17 -15.46 -0.72
CA SER A 214 0.12 -15.69 -0.05
C SER A 214 1.23 -14.82 -0.64
N THR A 215 2.32 -14.69 0.10
CA THR A 215 3.55 -14.07 -0.41
C THR A 215 4.35 -15.10 -1.20
N CYS A 216 4.81 -14.75 -2.41
CA CYS A 216 5.75 -15.59 -3.15
C CYS A 216 7.19 -15.32 -2.71
N ASN A 217 8.08 -16.30 -2.91
CA ASN A 217 9.54 -16.13 -2.70
C ASN A 217 10.09 -14.93 -3.50
N TRP A 218 11.02 -14.21 -2.88
CA TRP A 218 11.71 -13.06 -3.48
C TRP A 218 13.23 -13.20 -3.36
N THR A 219 13.94 -12.50 -4.24
CA THR A 219 15.40 -12.38 -4.23
C THR A 219 15.81 -10.95 -4.59
N GLY A 220 17.12 -10.67 -4.57
CA GLY A 220 17.65 -9.39 -5.09
C GLY A 220 17.43 -8.16 -4.19
N GLY A 221 16.81 -8.31 -3.01
CA GLY A 221 16.65 -7.23 -2.05
C GLY A 221 15.59 -7.52 -0.98
N ASN A 222 15.35 -6.55 -0.10
CA ASN A 222 14.27 -6.63 0.88
C ASN A 222 12.91 -6.40 0.20
N ARG A 223 11.90 -7.16 0.61
CA ARG A 223 10.51 -6.97 0.19
C ARG A 223 9.79 -6.10 1.20
N ILE A 224 9.44 -4.88 0.80
CA ILE A 224 8.67 -3.94 1.63
C ILE A 224 7.38 -3.62 0.89
N VAL A 225 6.25 -3.93 1.51
CA VAL A 225 4.92 -3.61 0.97
C VAL A 225 4.09 -2.89 2.02
N MET A 226 3.20 -2.03 1.58
CA MET A 226 2.18 -1.38 2.39
C MET A 226 0.80 -1.84 1.94
N ILE A 227 -0.04 -2.26 2.87
CA ILE A 227 -1.38 -2.78 2.60
C ILE A 227 -2.38 -1.83 3.24
N ALA A 228 -3.23 -1.19 2.45
CA ALA A 228 -4.32 -0.33 2.87
C ALA A 228 -5.65 -1.08 2.81
N TYR A 229 -6.31 -1.22 3.97
CA TYR A 229 -7.52 -2.01 4.11
C TYR A 229 -8.49 -1.40 5.13
N CYS A 230 -9.72 -1.91 5.14
CA CYS A 230 -10.72 -1.55 6.14
C CYS A 230 -10.86 -2.68 7.17
N VAL A 231 -10.79 -2.34 8.46
CA VAL A 231 -11.10 -3.27 9.55
C VAL A 231 -12.62 -3.49 9.62
N ALA A 232 -13.05 -4.72 9.90
CA ALA A 232 -14.46 -5.07 10.01
C ALA A 232 -15.18 -4.25 11.11
N HIS A 233 -16.48 -4.05 10.92
CA HIS A 233 -17.39 -3.43 11.91
C HIS A 233 -17.04 -1.99 12.35
N PHE A 234 -16.19 -1.27 11.59
CA PHE A 234 -15.94 0.15 11.87
C PHE A 234 -17.19 1.03 11.71
N ALA A 235 -18.03 0.76 10.71
CA ALA A 235 -19.29 1.49 10.52
C ALA A 235 -20.26 1.33 11.71
N ALA A 236 -20.08 0.26 12.50
CA ALA A 236 -20.84 -0.02 13.71
C ALA A 236 -20.08 0.36 14.99
N LEU A 237 -19.10 1.28 14.91
CA LEU A 237 -18.46 1.81 16.10
C LEU A 237 -19.51 2.51 16.98
N PRO A 238 -19.56 2.20 18.29
CA PRO A 238 -20.47 2.89 19.19
C PRO A 238 -20.18 4.40 19.24
N ALA A 239 -21.21 5.17 19.57
CA ALA A 239 -21.24 6.64 19.53
C ALA A 239 -20.04 7.32 20.21
N ASN A 240 -19.53 6.72 21.28
CA ASN A 240 -18.37 7.18 22.05
C ASN A 240 -17.04 7.08 21.29
N LEU A 241 -16.97 6.29 20.21
CA LEU A 241 -15.78 6.11 19.38
C LEU A 241 -15.83 6.95 18.08
N ARG A 242 -16.85 7.79 17.87
CA ARG A 242 -16.92 8.73 16.73
C ARG A 242 -15.78 9.74 16.70
N SER A 243 -15.21 10.08 17.86
CA SER A 243 -14.00 10.91 17.98
C SER A 243 -12.78 10.25 17.29
N LEU A 244 -12.70 8.91 17.28
CA LEU A 244 -11.66 8.19 16.56
C LEU A 244 -11.75 8.42 15.05
N GLY A 245 -12.97 8.44 14.50
CA GLY A 245 -13.18 8.77 13.09
C GLY A 245 -12.67 10.15 12.71
N LYS A 246 -12.90 11.17 13.56
CA LYS A 246 -12.33 12.52 13.36
C LYS A 246 -10.81 12.50 13.40
N ARG A 247 -10.22 11.77 14.35
CA ARG A 247 -8.75 11.63 14.48
C ARG A 247 -8.14 10.93 13.27
N LEU A 248 -8.73 9.84 12.79
CA LEU A 248 -8.28 9.14 11.58
C LEU A 248 -8.29 10.04 10.35
N ARG A 249 -9.37 10.82 10.16
CA ARG A 249 -9.46 11.77 9.05
C ARG A 249 -8.38 12.84 9.12
N ALA A 250 -8.10 13.38 10.31
CA ALA A 250 -6.97 14.30 10.48
C ALA A 250 -5.63 13.66 10.10
N LEU A 251 -5.47 12.35 10.28
CA LEU A 251 -4.29 11.60 9.87
C LEU A 251 -4.29 11.19 8.38
N GLY A 252 -5.34 11.52 7.61
CA GLY A 252 -5.44 11.27 6.17
C GLY A 252 -6.17 9.98 5.76
N PHE A 253 -6.70 9.18 6.70
CA PHE A 253 -7.44 7.96 6.35
C PHE A 253 -8.79 8.29 5.70
N ALA A 254 -9.12 7.62 4.59
CA ALA A 254 -10.38 7.78 3.87
C ALA A 254 -11.45 6.78 4.35
N THR A 255 -12.48 7.29 5.03
CA THR A 255 -13.57 6.47 5.62
C THR A 255 -14.92 6.71 4.93
N TRP A 256 -15.79 5.69 4.87
CA TRP A 256 -17.11 5.68 4.18
C TRP A 256 -18.25 6.48 4.86
N PRO A 257 -18.00 7.71 5.29
CA PRO A 257 -18.97 8.75 4.88
C PRO A 257 -18.32 9.89 4.07
N GLN A 258 -17.00 9.95 4.02
CA GLN A 258 -16.25 11.05 3.40
C GLN A 258 -16.31 10.98 1.88
N LEU A 259 -16.01 9.82 1.28
CA LEU A 259 -16.10 9.66 -0.18
C LEU A 259 -17.54 9.75 -0.68
N ALA A 260 -18.52 9.26 0.08
CA ALA A 260 -19.93 9.41 -0.28
C ALA A 260 -20.36 10.89 -0.27
N ALA A 261 -19.93 11.68 0.71
CA ALA A 261 -20.21 13.12 0.77
C ALA A 261 -19.48 13.91 -0.33
N GLU A 262 -18.18 13.67 -0.53
CA GLU A 262 -17.37 14.33 -1.57
C GLU A 262 -17.81 13.94 -2.99
N ALA A 263 -18.21 12.67 -3.20
CA ALA A 263 -18.80 12.23 -4.46
C ALA A 263 -20.18 12.86 -4.67
N THR A 264 -21.00 12.99 -3.62
CA THR A 264 -22.30 13.69 -3.71
C THR A 264 -22.14 15.19 -3.97
N GLU A 265 -21.11 15.83 -3.43
CA GLU A 265 -20.79 17.24 -3.68
C GLU A 265 -20.25 17.46 -5.11
N ARG A 266 -19.39 16.55 -5.60
CA ARG A 266 -18.89 16.56 -6.98
C ARG A 266 -19.96 16.18 -8.01
N LEU A 267 -20.87 15.25 -7.69
CA LEU A 267 -21.98 14.80 -8.56
C LEU A 267 -23.23 15.67 -8.42
N GLY A 268 -23.38 16.42 -7.33
CA GLY A 268 -24.45 17.40 -7.12
C GLY A 268 -24.40 18.58 -8.09
N SER A 269 -23.30 18.72 -8.86
CA SER A 269 -23.20 19.64 -9.98
C SER A 269 -23.58 19.03 -11.34
N ASN A 270 -23.88 17.71 -11.43
CA ASN A 270 -24.47 17.08 -12.62
C ASN A 270 -25.11 15.69 -12.32
N LEU A 271 -26.44 15.68 -12.21
CA LEU A 271 -27.39 14.56 -12.45
C LEU A 271 -27.43 13.32 -11.51
N SER A 272 -28.67 13.08 -11.05
CA SER A 272 -29.31 11.95 -10.34
C SER A 272 -28.57 10.60 -10.18
N LEU A 273 -28.48 10.16 -8.93
CA LEU A 273 -27.87 8.94 -8.37
C LEU A 273 -28.53 7.58 -8.74
N ALA A 274 -29.34 7.48 -9.80
CA ALA A 274 -30.17 6.27 -10.02
C ALA A 274 -29.66 5.27 -11.08
N ARG A 275 -28.49 5.46 -11.72
CA ARG A 275 -28.08 4.59 -12.86
C ARG A 275 -26.60 4.24 -13.01
N LEU A 276 -25.73 4.47 -12.04
CA LEU A 276 -24.32 4.05 -12.16
C LEU A 276 -24.10 2.69 -11.49
N GLY A 277 -24.51 1.65 -12.20
CA GLY A 277 -23.86 0.34 -12.09
C GLY A 277 -22.42 0.47 -12.57
N THR A 278 -21.52 -0.23 -11.87
CA THR A 278 -20.19 -0.71 -12.28
C THR A 278 -19.69 -0.15 -13.62
N ARG A 279 -19.11 1.05 -13.63
CA ARG A 279 -18.30 1.53 -14.76
C ARG A 279 -17.07 2.27 -14.24
N ALA A 280 -15.92 1.71 -14.61
CA ALA A 280 -14.58 2.21 -14.37
C ALA A 280 -14.41 3.67 -14.83
N PHE A 281 -13.70 4.46 -14.02
CA PHE A 281 -13.11 5.72 -14.47
C PHE A 281 -11.70 5.44 -15.01
N VAL A 282 -11.54 5.53 -16.32
CA VAL A 282 -10.23 5.63 -16.98
C VAL A 282 -9.88 7.11 -17.07
N CYS A 283 -8.84 7.56 -16.35
CA CYS A 283 -8.27 8.88 -16.59
C CYS A 283 -7.29 8.76 -17.76
N ALA A 284 -7.65 9.33 -18.91
CA ALA A 284 -6.83 9.34 -20.11
C ALA A 284 -5.73 10.40 -20.01
N ALA A 285 -4.46 9.98 -20.10
CA ALA A 285 -3.36 10.87 -20.45
C ALA A 285 -3.15 10.86 -21.97
N HIS A 286 -3.02 12.07 -22.51
CA HIS A 286 -2.95 12.42 -23.93
C HIS A 286 -1.91 11.59 -24.72
N ARG A 287 -2.30 11.14 -25.90
CA ARG A 287 -1.42 10.57 -26.94
C ARG A 287 -0.73 11.72 -27.66
N ASP A 288 0.60 11.69 -27.78
CA ASP A 288 1.31 11.60 -29.07
C ASP A 288 2.83 11.84 -28.94
N ALA A 289 3.54 11.18 -29.88
CA ALA A 289 4.93 11.33 -30.32
C ALA A 289 6.08 10.72 -29.47
N PHE A 290 7.08 10.22 -30.21
CA PHE A 290 8.34 9.55 -29.83
C PHE A 290 8.28 8.03 -29.53
N SER A 291 8.33 7.28 -30.63
CA SER A 291 8.78 5.89 -30.72
C SER A 291 10.30 5.78 -30.45
N GLY A 292 10.71 4.95 -29.48
CA GLY A 292 12.11 4.51 -29.40
C GLY A 292 12.76 4.36 -28.01
N ILE A 293 12.06 4.60 -26.90
CA ILE A 293 12.63 4.47 -25.55
C ILE A 293 11.84 3.38 -24.78
N PRO A 294 12.48 2.45 -24.04
CA PRO A 294 11.76 1.52 -23.17
C PRO A 294 11.04 2.33 -22.08
N ARG A 295 9.73 2.51 -22.23
CA ARG A 295 8.87 3.20 -21.28
C ARG A 295 8.41 2.21 -20.20
N THR A 296 8.54 2.59 -18.93
CA THR A 296 7.51 2.56 -17.86
C THR A 296 8.03 2.13 -16.48
N ILE A 297 8.05 3.08 -15.53
CA ILE A 297 7.49 2.82 -14.20
C ILE A 297 5.99 3.07 -14.38
N GLY A 298 5.25 2.01 -14.69
CA GLY A 298 3.82 2.10 -14.96
C GLY A 298 3.05 1.96 -13.66
N THR A 299 2.22 2.96 -13.34
CA THR A 299 1.08 2.80 -12.43
C THR A 299 0.03 1.97 -13.16
N ALA A 300 0.22 0.65 -13.19
CA ALA A 300 -0.80 -0.29 -13.62
C ALA A 300 -1.57 -0.75 -12.38
N VAL A 301 -2.72 -0.14 -12.11
CA VAL A 301 -3.72 -0.72 -11.21
C VAL A 301 -4.36 -1.87 -12.00
N LEU A 302 -3.98 -3.11 -11.69
CA LEU A 302 -4.67 -4.28 -12.22
C LEU A 302 -5.97 -4.46 -11.44
N ASP A 303 -7.07 -4.09 -12.08
CA ASP A 303 -8.43 -4.35 -11.61
C ASP A 303 -8.81 -5.79 -11.99
N VAL A 304 -8.98 -6.65 -10.99
CA VAL A 304 -9.46 -8.03 -11.19
C VAL A 304 -10.97 -8.04 -11.03
N ASP A 305 -11.68 -7.58 -12.06
CA ASP A 305 -13.10 -7.83 -12.24
C ASP A 305 -13.29 -9.15 -13.00
N LYS A 306 -13.47 -10.24 -12.26
CA LYS A 306 -14.16 -11.44 -12.78
C LYS A 306 -15.36 -11.70 -11.88
N GLU A 307 -16.52 -11.22 -12.33
CA GLU A 307 -17.81 -11.62 -11.80
C GLU A 307 -17.93 -13.15 -11.85
N ARG A 308 -18.37 -13.74 -10.73
CA ARG A 308 -18.56 -15.17 -10.41
C ARG A 308 -17.34 -15.92 -9.86
N ALA A 309 -16.81 -15.45 -8.73
CA ALA A 309 -16.29 -16.38 -7.72
C ALA A 309 -17.49 -16.95 -6.93
N THR A 310 -17.93 -18.16 -7.25
CA THR A 310 -18.75 -18.96 -6.33
C THR A 310 -17.91 -19.19 -5.08
N PRO A 311 -18.41 -18.92 -3.86
CA PRO A 311 -17.63 -19.11 -2.65
C PRO A 311 -17.22 -20.58 -2.52
N VAL A 312 -15.92 -20.85 -2.61
CA VAL A 312 -15.35 -22.11 -2.09
C VAL A 312 -15.63 -22.08 -0.59
N ALA A 313 -16.32 -23.10 -0.09
CA ALA A 313 -16.83 -23.17 1.27
C ALA A 313 -15.76 -22.72 2.29
N ALA A 314 -16.10 -21.73 3.11
CA ALA A 314 -15.25 -21.26 4.19
C ALA A 314 -14.91 -22.43 5.12
N LEU A 315 -13.66 -22.88 5.10
CA LEU A 315 -13.18 -23.91 6.01
C LEU A 315 -13.12 -23.35 7.44
N ASP A 316 -13.84 -24.01 8.34
CA ASP A 316 -13.87 -23.75 9.79
C ASP A 316 -12.54 -24.23 10.40
N CYS A 317 -11.51 -23.39 10.34
CA CYS A 317 -10.29 -23.59 11.13
C CYS A 317 -10.60 -23.27 12.60
N ARG A 318 -11.14 -24.25 13.33
CA ARG A 318 -11.22 -24.19 14.79
C ARG A 318 -9.81 -24.29 15.36
N GLU A 319 -9.44 -23.34 16.21
CA GLU A 319 -8.25 -23.44 17.06
C GLU A 319 -8.40 -24.65 17.99
N PRO A 320 -7.35 -25.48 18.20
CA PRO A 320 -7.35 -26.44 19.28
C PRO A 320 -7.22 -25.67 20.61
N SER A 321 -8.21 -25.84 21.47
CA SER A 321 -8.17 -25.38 22.86
C SER A 321 -6.98 -25.99 23.60
N ALA A 322 -6.12 -25.13 24.14
CA ALA A 322 -5.20 -25.47 25.23
C ALA A 322 -5.71 -24.80 26.51
#